data_AF-A0A968IGH7-F1
#
_entry.id   AF-A0A968IGH7-F1
#
_cell.length_a   1.000
_cell.length_b   1.000
_cell.length_c   1.000
_cell.angle_alpha   90.00
_cell.angle_beta   90.00
_cell.angle_gamma   90.00
#
_symmetry.space_group_name_H-M   'P 1'
#
loop_
_entity.id
_entity.type
_entity.pdbx_description
1 polymer ?
#
loop_
_entity_poly.entity_id
_entity_poly.type
_entity_poly.pdbx_seq_one_letter_code
_entity_poly.pdbx_strand_id
1 'polypeptide(L)' 'IGWAGRTYLQAVKKGSSPETDEIIINVPLAIKCMIGGAFWPLLAVKELTSGELTETDDKITVSPR' A
#
# COMPACT_ATOMS: atom_id res chain seq x y z
N ILE A 1 -1.85 -10.57 -5.80
CA ILE A 1 -2.50 -10.43 -4.47
C ILE A 1 -1.77 -9.41 -3.60
N GLY A 2 -0.46 -9.57 -3.34
CA GLY A 2 0.30 -8.64 -2.49
C GLY A 2 0.22 -7.17 -2.88
N TRP A 3 0.28 -6.83 -4.17
CA TRP A 3 0.15 -5.43 -4.64
C TRP A 3 -1.19 -4.81 -4.22
N ALA A 4 -2.32 -5.49 -4.48
CA ALA A 4 -3.64 -5.00 -4.09
C ALA A 4 -3.77 -4.78 -2.57
N GLY A 5 -3.20 -5.67 -1.75
CA GLY A 5 -3.15 -5.51 -0.30
C GLY A 5 -2.31 -4.31 0.14
N ARG A 6 -1.11 -4.12 -0.44
CA ARG A 6 -0.28 -2.93 -0.19
C ARG A 6 -0.99 -1.64 -0.58
N THR A 7 -1.65 -1.60 -1.73
CA THR A 7 -2.40 -0.43 -2.19
C THR A 7 -3.55 -0.09 -1.23
N TYR A 8 -4.26 -1.11 -0.70
CA TYR A 8 -5.28 -0.90 0.32
C TYR A 8 -4.69 -0.31 1.60
N LEU A 9 -3.61 -0.89 2.13
CA LEU A 9 -2.93 -0.36 3.33
C LEU A 9 -2.41 1.07 3.11
N GLN A 10 -1.84 1.37 1.94
CA GLN A 10 -1.40 2.74 1.61
C GLN A 10 -2.56 3.73 1.49
N ALA A 11 -3.73 3.30 1.05
CA ALA A 11 -4.92 4.14 0.98
C ALA A 11 -5.49 4.41 2.38
N VAL A 12 -5.59 3.38 3.21
CA VAL A 12 -6.08 3.46 4.60
C VAL A 12 -5.13 4.27 5.50
N LYS A 13 -3.81 4.15 5.31
CA LYS A 13 -2.79 4.93 6.03
C LYS A 13 -2.99 6.45 5.93
N LYS A 14 -3.65 6.95 4.87
CA LYS A 14 -3.94 8.38 4.67
C LYS A 14 -5.22 8.85 5.36
N GLY A 15 -6.00 7.92 5.91
CA GLY A 15 -7.23 8.20 6.66
C GLY A 15 -6.98 8.66 8.10
N SER A 16 -8.06 9.00 8.80
CA SER A 16 -8.00 9.47 10.19
C SER A 16 -7.82 8.35 11.21
N SER A 17 -8.19 7.11 10.86
CA SER A 17 -8.18 5.95 11.77
C SER A 17 -7.77 4.69 11.02
N PRO A 18 -6.51 4.58 10.59
CA PRO A 18 -6.04 3.47 9.77
C PRO A 18 -6.23 2.11 10.43
N GLU A 19 -6.01 2.01 11.74
CA GLU A 19 -6.17 0.77 12.52
C GLU A 19 -7.60 0.22 12.49
N THR A 20 -8.62 1.09 12.47
CA THR A 20 -10.02 0.67 12.41
C THR A 20 -10.36 0.11 11.03
N ASP A 21 -9.86 0.74 9.97
CA ASP A 21 -10.08 0.33 8.58
C ASP A 21 -9.26 -0.93 8.19
N GLU A 22 -8.26 -1.29 8.99
CA GLU A 22 -7.54 -2.58 8.89
C GLU A 22 -8.30 -3.74 9.54
N ILE A 23 -9.03 -3.49 10.63
CA ILE A 23 -9.82 -4.52 11.34
C ILE A 23 -11.21 -4.65 10.73
N ILE A 24 -11.88 -3.51 10.51
CA ILE A 24 -13.19 -3.41 9.87
C ILE A 24 -12.96 -2.96 8.43
N ILE A 25 -12.80 -3.94 7.54
CA ILE A 25 -12.42 -3.68 6.16
C ILE A 25 -13.46 -2.80 5.45
N ASN A 26 -12.98 -1.71 4.86
CA ASN A 26 -13.74 -0.90 3.93
C ASN A 26 -13.93 -1.69 2.63
N VAL A 27 -15.00 -2.48 2.57
CA VAL A 27 -15.31 -3.41 1.47
C VAL A 27 -15.32 -2.71 0.10
N PRO A 28 -15.94 -1.52 -0.08
CA PRO A 28 -15.89 -0.80 -1.36
C PRO A 28 -14.48 -0.44 -1.81
N LEU A 29 -13.61 -0.01 -0.89
CA LEU A 29 -12.22 0.34 -1.19
C LEU A 29 -11.39 -0.92 -1.50
N ALA A 30 -11.57 -1.98 -0.72
CA ALA A 30 -10.88 -3.25 -0.93
C ALA A 30 -11.17 -3.83 -2.32
N ILE A 31 -12.43 -3.81 -2.77
CA ILE A 31 -12.81 -4.27 -4.12
C ILE A 31 -12.12 -3.45 -5.21
N LYS A 32 -12.05 -2.12 -5.07
CA LYS A 32 -11.33 -1.25 -6.02
C LYS A 32 -9.85 -1.61 -6.11
N CYS A 33 -9.19 -1.81 -4.97
CA CYS A 33 -7.78 -2.23 -4.92
C CYS A 33 -7.58 -3.62 -5.53
N MET A 34 -8.49 -4.56 -5.29
CA MET A 34 -8.44 -5.91 -5.87
C MET A 34 -8.57 -5.90 -7.40
N ILE A 35 -9.48 -5.10 -7.96
CA ILE A 35 -9.65 -4.96 -9.42
C ILE A 35 -8.39 -4.35 -10.04
N GLY A 36 -7.83 -3.30 -9.44
CA GLY A 36 -6.56 -2.72 -9.88
C GLY A 36 -5.39 -3.71 -9.83
N GLY A 37 -5.48 -4.69 -8.93
CA GLY A 37 -4.55 -5.80 -8.81
C GLY A 37 -4.44 -6.69 -10.05
N ALA A 38 -5.35 -6.63 -11.02
CA ALA A 38 -5.20 -7.32 -12.31
C ALA A 38 -4.02 -6.77 -13.13
N PHE A 39 -3.74 -5.47 -13.00
CA PHE A 39 -2.66 -4.76 -13.72
C PHE A 39 -1.40 -4.58 -12.87
N TRP A 40 -1.25 -5.36 -11.80
CA TRP A 40 -0.17 -5.21 -10.83
C TRP A 40 1.25 -5.19 -11.42
N PRO A 41 1.64 -5.95 -12.48
CA PRO A 41 3.03 -5.93 -12.95
C PRO A 41 3.41 -4.58 -13.57
N LEU A 42 2.48 -4.01 -14.35
CA LEU A 42 2.70 -2.72 -15.01
C LEU A 42 2.77 -1.59 -13.99
N LEU A 43 1.87 -1.60 -13.01
CA LEU A 43 1.82 -0.60 -11.95
C LEU A 43 3.03 -0.71 -11.02
N ALA A 44 3.49 -1.92 -10.69
CA ALA A 44 4.69 -2.12 -9.90
C ALA A 44 5.96 -1.61 -10.62
N VAL A 45 6.09 -1.84 -11.93
CA VAL A 45 7.20 -1.28 -12.72
C VAL A 45 7.13 0.25 -12.74
N LYS A 46 5.94 0.82 -12.93
CA LYS A 46 5.75 2.27 -12.86
C LYS A 46 6.18 2.83 -11.50
N GLU A 47 5.72 2.23 -10.40
CA GLU A 47 6.07 2.63 -9.02
C GLU A 47 7.56 2.47 -8.72
N LEU A 48 8.21 1.45 -9.31
CA LEU A 48 9.67 1.28 -9.20
C LEU A 48 10.39 2.44 -9.92
N THR A 49 9.96 2.77 -11.14
CA THR A 49 10.57 3.86 -11.92
C THR A 49 10.28 5.25 -11.35
N SER A 50 9.16 5.43 -10.61
CA SER A 50 8.85 6.67 -9.91
C SER A 50 9.52 6.79 -8.55
N GLY A 51 10.12 5.70 -8.04
CA GLY A 51 10.74 5.66 -6.72
C GLY A 51 9.74 5.57 -5.56
N GLU A 52 8.45 5.33 -5.84
CA GLU A 52 7.41 5.16 -4.81
C GLU A 52 7.28 3.71 -4.31
N LEU A 53 7.98 2.77 -4.95
CA LEU A 53 7.95 1.38 -4.53
C LEU A 53 8.69 1.15 -3.20
N THR A 54 9.81 1.86 -3.00
CA THR A 54 10.74 1.71 -1.87
C THR A 54 10.93 3.04 -1.14
N GLU A 55 11.03 3.01 0.18
CA GLU A 55 11.42 4.18 0.97
C GLU A 55 12.94 4.20 1.18
N THR A 56 13.52 5.37 1.43
CA THR A 56 14.95 5.53 1.73
C THR A 56 15.29 5.04 3.13
N ASP A 57 16.48 4.46 3.31
CA ASP A 57 16.94 3.91 4.60
C ASP A 57 16.89 4.94 5.73
N ASP A 58 17.16 6.22 5.45
CA ASP A 58 17.12 7.31 6.43
C ASP A 58 15.73 7.56 7.04
N LYS A 59 14.66 7.09 6.39
CA LYS A 59 13.27 7.24 6.86
C LYS A 59 12.74 5.99 7.55
N ILE A 60 13.56 4.95 7.67
CA ILE A 60 13.21 3.71 8.35
C ILE A 60 13.84 3.76 9.74
N THR A 61 13.01 3.69 10.77
CA THR A 61 13.49 3.65 12.16
C THR A 61 14.22 2.34 12.42
N VAL A 62 15.53 2.41 12.65
CA VAL A 62 16.36 1.26 13.03
C VAL A 62 16.59 1.22 14.54
N SER A 63 16.71 0.03 15.11
CA SER A 63 17.12 -0.12 16.52
C SER A 63 18.61 0.21 16.68
N PRO A 64 19.04 0.68 17.86
CA PRO A 64 20.46 0.79 18.18
C PRO A 64 21.17 -0.55 17.96
N ARG A 65 22.39 -0.50 17.42
CA ARG A 65 23.24 -1.67 17.18
C ARG A 65 24.00 -2.11 18.43
#